data_AF-A0A8X6NB04-F1
#
_entry.id   AF-A0A8X6NB04-F1
#
_cell.length_a   1.000
_cell.length_b   1.000
_cell.length_c   1.000
_cell.angle_alpha   90.00
_cell.angle_beta   90.00
_cell.angle_gamma   90.00
#
_symmetry.space_group_name_H-M   'P 1'
#
loop_
_entity.id
_entity.type
_entity.pdbx_description
1 polymer ?
#
loop_
_entity_poly.entity_id
_entity_poly.type
_entity_poly.pdbx_seq_one_letter_code
_entity_poly.pdbx_strand_id
1 'polypeptide(L)'
;MDFTQSLSEWAKDKPLSILQLDPADRAVLKIADERDAIQKKTFTKWLNKHLKKHWRYLETYTCLHVCYSCRACCAPGVNRHVDDLFEDLRDGHNLISLLEVLSGELLPRERGRMRFHQLQNVQVALDFLKNRNIRLVNIRPEDIVDGNPKLTLGLIWTIILHFQVCSLYFTVICAILRKLFIFDYLNGVNSTKNSPVCSN
;
A
#
# COMPACT_ATOMS: atom_id res chain seq x y z
N MET A 1 -11.98 3.67 31.16
CA MET A 1 -11.87 5.07 30.69
C MET A 1 -13.25 5.66 30.73
N ASP A 2 -13.43 6.76 31.47
CA ASP A 2 -14.73 7.41 31.66
C ASP A 2 -15.15 8.13 30.37
N PHE A 3 -16.37 7.89 29.91
CA PHE A 3 -16.93 8.43 28.67
C PHE A 3 -16.98 9.98 28.69
N THR A 4 -17.18 10.55 29.88
CA THR A 4 -17.26 12.00 30.11
C THR A 4 -15.91 12.70 29.92
N GLN A 5 -14.82 12.08 30.38
CA GLN A 5 -13.46 12.60 30.25
C GLN A 5 -13.00 12.61 28.78
N SER A 6 -13.34 11.57 28.04
CA SER A 6 -13.01 11.48 26.61
C SER A 6 -13.80 12.49 25.76
N LEU A 7 -15.02 12.88 26.16
CA LEU A 7 -15.80 13.92 25.48
C LEU A 7 -15.22 15.32 25.73
N SER A 8 -14.80 15.61 26.96
CA SER A 8 -14.22 16.92 27.29
C SER A 8 -12.86 17.14 26.63
N GLU A 9 -12.09 16.08 26.38
CA GLU A 9 -10.86 16.14 25.60
C GLU A 9 -11.11 16.37 24.10
N TRP A 10 -12.06 15.65 23.50
CA TRP A 10 -12.41 15.81 22.08
C TRP A 10 -12.93 17.21 21.76
N ALA A 11 -13.63 17.86 22.70
CA ALA A 11 -14.24 19.17 22.50
C ALA A 11 -13.25 20.35 22.48
N LYS A 12 -12.02 20.20 23.00
CA LYS A 12 -11.07 21.33 23.21
C LYS A 12 -10.66 22.04 21.91
N ASP A 13 -10.53 21.29 20.82
CA ASP A 13 -10.01 21.79 19.54
C ASP A 13 -11.11 21.94 18.48
N LYS A 14 -12.38 21.83 18.87
CA LYS A 14 -13.51 21.90 17.92
C LYS A 14 -14.01 23.33 17.73
N PRO A 15 -14.40 23.71 16.50
CA PRO A 15 -14.97 25.03 16.24
C PRO A 15 -16.30 25.20 16.99
N LEU A 16 -16.63 26.47 17.28
CA LEU A 16 -17.87 26.86 17.97
C LEU A 16 -19.14 26.24 17.36
N SER A 17 -19.19 26.07 16.03
CA SER A 17 -20.30 25.44 15.34
C SER A 17 -20.55 23.98 15.75
N ILE A 18 -19.50 23.21 16.03
CA ILE A 18 -19.62 21.83 16.53
C ILE A 18 -20.02 21.81 18.00
N LEU A 19 -19.54 22.78 18.79
CA LEU A 19 -19.86 22.86 20.22
C LEU A 19 -21.32 23.23 20.47
N GLN A 20 -21.95 23.95 19.55
CA GLN A 20 -23.37 24.35 19.60
C GLN A 20 -24.34 23.22 19.23
N LEU A 21 -23.86 22.12 18.66
CA LEU A 21 -24.68 20.96 18.36
C LEU A 21 -25.23 20.32 19.64
N ASP A 22 -26.35 19.62 19.50
CA ASP A 22 -26.92 18.89 20.62
C ASP A 22 -25.98 17.74 21.08
N PRO A 23 -26.17 17.21 22.30
CA PRO A 23 -25.32 16.14 22.80
C PRO A 23 -25.29 14.87 21.93
N ALA A 24 -26.37 14.54 21.22
CA ALA A 24 -26.45 13.34 20.39
C ALA A 24 -25.65 13.51 19.09
N ASP A 25 -25.81 14.65 18.41
CA ASP A 25 -25.07 15.00 17.21
C ASP A 25 -23.56 15.06 17.47
N ARG A 26 -23.15 15.63 18.61
CA ARG A 26 -21.73 15.65 19.02
C ARG A 26 -21.18 14.26 19.27
N ALA A 27 -21.97 13.38 19.89
CA ALA A 27 -21.56 11.98 20.11
C ALA A 27 -21.37 11.24 18.78
N VAL A 28 -22.25 11.44 17.81
CA VAL A 28 -22.14 10.84 16.47
C VAL A 28 -20.88 11.32 15.75
N LEU A 29 -20.60 12.63 15.76
CA LEU A 29 -19.40 13.20 15.16
C LEU A 29 -18.12 12.68 15.80
N LYS A 30 -18.10 12.57 17.13
CA LYS A 30 -16.96 11.99 17.85
C LYS A 30 -16.71 10.54 17.45
N ILE A 31 -17.76 9.73 17.37
CA ILE A 31 -17.64 8.33 16.94
C ILE A 31 -17.10 8.25 15.51
N ALA A 32 -17.55 9.15 14.61
CA ALA A 32 -17.02 9.22 13.25
C ALA A 32 -15.52 9.55 13.23
N ASP A 33 -15.09 10.59 13.97
CA ASP A 33 -13.68 10.97 14.09
C ASP A 33 -12.80 9.83 14.64
N GLU A 34 -13.28 9.14 15.68
CA GLU A 34 -12.59 7.99 16.27
C GLU A 34 -12.42 6.86 15.26
N ARG A 35 -13.48 6.57 14.48
CA ARG A 35 -13.43 5.56 13.42
C ARG A 35 -12.44 5.96 12.32
N ASP A 36 -12.42 7.21 11.90
CA ASP A 36 -11.50 7.70 10.87
C ASP A 36 -10.04 7.65 11.36
N ALA A 37 -9.79 7.98 12.64
CA ALA A 37 -8.47 7.85 13.25
C ALA A 37 -8.00 6.38 13.31
N ILE A 38 -8.90 5.44 13.65
CA ILE A 38 -8.62 4.00 13.65
C ILE A 38 -8.32 3.52 12.23
N GLN A 39 -9.08 3.96 11.23
CA GLN A 39 -8.85 3.63 9.83
C GLN A 39 -7.49 4.14 9.35
N LYS A 40 -7.16 5.42 9.58
CA LYS A 40 -5.85 6.00 9.25
C LYS A 40 -4.72 5.16 9.85
N LYS A 41 -4.77 4.87 11.16
CA LYS A 41 -3.77 4.04 11.84
C LYS A 41 -3.65 2.64 11.24
N THR A 42 -4.77 2.03 10.89
CA THR A 42 -4.80 0.67 10.31
C THR A 42 -4.17 0.66 8.92
N PHE A 43 -4.54 1.62 8.07
CA PHE A 43 -3.99 1.74 6.72
C PHE A 43 -2.51 2.09 6.74
N THR A 44 -2.07 3.02 7.61
CA THR A 44 -0.65 3.35 7.80
C THR A 44 0.16 2.12 8.21
N LYS A 45 -0.33 1.32 9.18
CA LYS A 45 0.35 0.07 9.58
C LYS A 45 0.43 -0.93 8.44
N TRP A 46 -0.66 -1.11 7.71
CA TRP A 46 -0.71 -2.02 6.56
C TRP A 46 0.26 -1.61 5.46
N LEU A 47 0.31 -0.32 5.13
CA LEU A 47 1.19 0.23 4.11
C LEU A 47 2.66 0.08 4.51
N ASN A 48 3.00 0.44 5.76
CA ASN A 48 4.34 0.25 6.31
C ASN A 48 4.79 -1.22 6.33
N LYS A 49 3.88 -2.17 6.55
CA LYS A 49 4.20 -3.61 6.48
C LYS A 49 4.71 -4.03 5.10
N HIS A 50 4.17 -3.42 4.03
CA HIS A 50 4.57 -3.75 2.65
C HIS A 50 5.75 -2.91 2.19
N LEU A 51 5.83 -1.62 2.56
CA LEU A 51 6.99 -0.78 2.21
C LEU A 51 8.30 -1.31 2.82
N LYS A 52 8.26 -1.91 4.02
CA LYS A 52 9.43 -2.62 4.58
C LYS A 52 9.91 -3.79 3.72
N LYS A 53 9.03 -4.41 2.93
CA LYS A 53 9.39 -5.52 2.02
C LYS A 53 9.99 -5.04 0.71
N HIS A 54 9.67 -3.81 0.29
CA HIS A 54 10.18 -3.21 -0.96
C HIS A 54 11.71 -3.25 -1.03
N TRP A 55 12.37 -3.00 0.11
CA TRP A 55 13.82 -3.12 0.27
C TRP A 55 14.37 -4.45 -0.27
N ARG A 56 13.74 -5.58 0.09
CA ARG A 56 14.20 -6.93 -0.29
C ARG A 56 13.90 -7.28 -1.75
N TYR A 57 12.88 -6.66 -2.34
CA TYR A 57 12.51 -6.87 -3.74
C TYR A 57 13.49 -6.13 -4.67
N LEU A 58 13.84 -4.88 -4.36
CA LEU A 58 14.82 -4.13 -5.15
C LEU A 58 16.23 -4.76 -5.09
N GLU A 59 16.64 -5.29 -3.93
CA GLU A 59 17.95 -5.93 -3.74
C GLU A 59 18.17 -7.15 -4.67
N THR A 60 17.08 -7.82 -5.07
CA THR A 60 17.10 -8.96 -6.01
C THR A 60 16.86 -8.57 -7.48
N TYR A 61 15.96 -7.62 -7.76
CA TYR A 61 15.59 -7.24 -9.15
C TYR A 61 16.44 -6.10 -9.76
N THR A 62 16.86 -5.10 -8.98
CA THR A 62 17.63 -3.96 -9.54
C THR A 62 19.13 -4.24 -9.73
N CYS A 63 19.64 -5.32 -9.14
CA CYS A 63 20.96 -5.87 -9.50
C CYS A 63 20.98 -6.50 -10.90
N LEU A 64 19.81 -6.79 -11.50
CA LEU A 64 19.73 -7.40 -12.83
C LEU A 64 19.44 -6.37 -13.95
N HIS A 65 18.68 -5.30 -13.71
CA HIS A 65 18.28 -4.40 -14.79
C HIS A 65 18.17 -2.91 -14.37
N VAL A 66 18.99 -2.07 -15.04
CA VAL A 66 18.79 -0.64 -15.39
C VAL A 66 19.42 0.48 -14.51
N CYS A 67 20.36 0.24 -13.60
CA CYS A 67 21.20 1.37 -13.14
C CYS A 67 22.55 1.01 -12.52
N TYR A 68 23.47 0.39 -13.27
CA TYR A 68 24.82 0.11 -12.76
C TYR A 68 25.70 1.38 -12.61
N SER A 69 25.31 2.50 -13.24
CA SER A 69 26.15 3.70 -13.35
C SER A 69 25.76 4.89 -12.47
N CYS A 70 24.67 4.80 -11.69
CA CYS A 70 24.26 5.90 -10.81
C CYS A 70 23.87 5.42 -9.42
N ARG A 71 24.87 5.26 -8.54
CA ARG A 71 24.66 5.03 -7.10
C ARG A 71 23.91 6.17 -6.40
N ALA A 72 23.85 7.37 -7.00
CA ALA A 72 23.14 8.54 -6.46
C ALA A 72 21.64 8.56 -6.80
N CYS A 73 21.20 7.82 -7.83
CA CYS A 73 19.85 7.89 -8.36
C CYS A 73 18.86 6.94 -7.67
N CYS A 74 19.35 5.81 -7.19
CA CYS A 74 18.61 4.79 -6.49
C CYS A 74 19.35 4.54 -5.19
N ALA A 75 19.14 5.38 -4.17
CA ALA A 75 19.75 5.14 -2.86
C ALA A 75 19.28 3.77 -2.36
N PRO A 76 20.15 2.75 -2.29
CA PRO A 76 19.84 1.52 -1.61
C PRO A 76 19.92 1.86 -0.11
N GLY A 77 18.83 2.38 0.44
CA GLY A 77 18.74 2.61 1.88
C GLY A 77 17.54 3.39 2.36
N VAL A 78 16.61 3.81 1.51
CA VAL A 78 15.42 4.50 2.00
C VAL A 78 14.44 3.45 2.53
N ASN A 79 14.55 3.17 3.83
CA ASN A 79 13.48 2.54 4.58
C ASN A 79 12.25 3.43 4.46
N ARG A 80 11.38 3.14 3.50
CA ARG A 80 10.19 3.94 3.25
C ARG A 80 9.22 3.67 4.39
N HIS A 81 9.13 4.63 5.29
CA HIS A 81 8.20 4.67 6.39
C HIS A 81 7.20 5.80 6.14
N VAL A 82 5.95 5.57 6.49
CA VAL A 82 4.89 6.57 6.46
C VAL A 82 4.47 6.84 7.90
N ASP A 83 4.65 8.09 8.33
CA ASP A 83 4.23 8.62 9.62
C ASP A 83 2.87 9.31 9.48
N ASP A 84 2.72 10.19 8.47
CA ASP A 84 1.45 10.78 8.10
C ASP A 84 1.01 10.34 6.69
N LEU A 85 -0.02 9.51 6.65
CA LEU A 85 -0.62 8.99 5.42
C LEU A 85 -1.03 10.09 4.42
N PHE A 86 -1.44 11.27 4.91
CA PHE A 86 -1.95 12.34 4.05
C PHE A 86 -0.84 13.23 3.48
N GLU A 87 0.34 13.22 4.10
CA GLU A 87 1.52 13.96 3.64
C GLU A 87 2.47 13.07 2.85
N ASP A 88 2.79 11.89 3.39
CA ASP A 88 3.85 11.02 2.85
C ASP A 88 3.44 10.28 1.56
N LEU A 89 2.18 10.38 1.14
CA LEU A 89 1.71 9.81 -0.13
C LEU A 89 1.68 10.84 -1.28
N ARG A 90 1.84 12.13 -0.97
CA ARG A 90 1.59 13.23 -1.91
C ARG A 90 2.56 13.26 -3.08
N ASP A 91 3.79 12.79 -2.90
CA ASP A 91 4.80 12.75 -3.95
C ASP A 91 4.64 11.57 -4.93
N GLY A 92 3.73 10.65 -4.63
CA GLY A 92 3.45 9.44 -5.40
C GLY A 92 4.49 8.33 -5.28
N HIS A 93 5.67 8.57 -4.68
CA HIS A 93 6.73 7.57 -4.62
C HIS A 93 6.37 6.37 -3.76
N ASN A 94 5.72 6.60 -2.61
CA ASN A 94 5.25 5.55 -1.71
C ASN A 94 4.12 4.72 -2.34
N LEU A 95 3.23 5.33 -3.11
CA LEU A 95 2.19 4.63 -3.86
C LEU A 95 2.81 3.70 -4.91
N ILE A 96 3.75 4.20 -5.71
CA ILE A 96 4.45 3.39 -6.70
C ILE A 96 5.18 2.21 -6.02
N SER A 97 5.89 2.45 -4.92
CA SER A 97 6.57 1.35 -4.18
C SER A 97 5.61 0.31 -3.65
N LEU A 98 4.47 0.75 -3.13
CA LEU A 98 3.45 -0.16 -2.66
C LEU A 98 2.95 -1.05 -3.81
N LEU A 99 2.64 -0.47 -4.97
CA LEU A 99 2.18 -1.21 -6.14
C LEU A 99 3.24 -2.18 -6.68
N GLU A 100 4.51 -1.78 -6.71
CA GLU A 100 5.62 -2.65 -7.09
C GLU A 100 5.71 -3.87 -6.15
N VAL A 101 5.60 -3.68 -4.83
CA VAL A 101 5.63 -4.79 -3.86
C VAL A 101 4.42 -5.71 -4.01
N LEU A 102 3.23 -5.15 -4.24
CA LEU A 102 1.99 -5.92 -4.31
C LEU A 102 1.83 -6.69 -5.62
N SER A 103 2.31 -6.12 -6.73
CA SER A 103 2.20 -6.72 -8.06
C SER A 103 3.42 -7.51 -8.49
N GLY A 104 4.60 -7.19 -7.95
CA GLY A 104 5.88 -7.73 -8.41
C GLY A 104 6.35 -7.15 -9.74
N GLU A 105 5.79 -6.03 -10.20
CA GLU A 105 6.17 -5.33 -11.43
C GLU A 105 6.85 -3.99 -11.13
N LEU A 106 7.77 -3.56 -12.01
CA LEU A 106 8.45 -2.28 -11.90
C LEU A 106 7.66 -1.18 -12.62
N LEU A 107 7.56 -0.02 -11.98
CA LEU A 107 6.82 1.13 -12.49
C LEU A 107 7.75 2.31 -12.77
N PRO A 108 7.46 3.13 -13.80
CA PRO A 108 8.26 4.33 -14.08
C PRO A 108 8.13 5.34 -12.95
N ARG A 109 9.20 6.11 -12.69
CA ARG A 109 9.27 7.11 -11.63
C ARG A 109 9.87 8.39 -12.16
N GLU A 110 9.09 9.47 -12.14
CA GLU A 110 9.58 10.81 -12.43
C GLU A 110 10.41 11.33 -11.27
N ARG A 111 11.55 11.93 -11.60
CA ARG A 111 12.47 12.51 -10.63
C ARG A 111 12.26 14.02 -10.58
N GLY A 112 12.04 14.54 -9.39
CA GLY A 112 11.93 15.98 -9.17
C GLY A 112 11.07 16.30 -7.96
N ARG A 113 11.15 17.55 -7.50
CA ARG A 113 10.44 18.01 -6.29
C ARG A 113 9.25 18.94 -6.59
N MET A 114 9.10 19.37 -7.84
CA MET A 114 7.98 20.23 -8.23
C MET A 114 6.68 19.45 -8.27
N ARG A 115 5.55 20.14 -8.02
CA ARG A 115 4.19 19.58 -8.07
C ARG A 115 3.90 18.82 -9.36
N PHE A 116 4.44 19.26 -10.49
CA PHE A 116 4.34 18.56 -11.77
C PHE A 116 4.83 17.10 -11.68
N HIS A 117 5.98 16.86 -11.05
CA HIS A 117 6.53 15.50 -10.90
C HIS A 117 5.70 14.67 -9.91
N GLN A 118 5.17 15.30 -8.86
CA GLN A 118 4.28 14.64 -7.90
C GLN A 118 3.00 14.17 -8.59
N LEU A 119 2.36 15.04 -9.36
CA LEU A 119 1.18 14.72 -10.16
C LEU A 119 1.47 13.57 -11.12
N GLN A 120 2.62 13.59 -11.79
CA GLN A 120 2.97 12.54 -12.73
C GLN A 120 3.25 11.20 -12.06
N ASN A 121 3.93 11.19 -10.92
CA ASN A 121 4.14 9.97 -10.13
C ASN A 121 2.82 9.39 -9.60
N VAL A 122 1.92 10.23 -9.11
CA VAL A 122 0.58 9.79 -8.69
C VAL A 122 -0.21 9.27 -9.89
N GLN A 123 -0.16 9.96 -11.04
CA GLN A 123 -0.83 9.55 -12.28
C GLN A 123 -0.37 8.15 -12.72
N VAL A 124 0.93 7.86 -12.70
CA VAL A 124 1.46 6.52 -12.98
C VAL A 124 0.83 5.46 -12.08
N ALA A 125 0.73 5.73 -10.78
CA ALA A 125 0.11 4.79 -9.84
C ALA A 125 -1.39 4.57 -10.13
N LEU A 126 -2.13 5.64 -10.45
CA LEU A 126 -3.56 5.54 -10.77
C LEU A 126 -3.80 4.82 -12.10
N ASP A 127 -3.00 5.08 -13.12
CA ASP A 127 -3.13 4.42 -14.42
C ASP A 127 -2.76 2.94 -14.35
N PHE A 128 -1.78 2.57 -13.54
CA PHE A 128 -1.50 1.17 -13.25
C PHE A 128 -2.74 0.45 -12.68
N LEU A 129 -3.45 1.06 -11.73
CA LEU A 129 -4.67 0.50 -11.16
C LEU A 129 -5.79 0.39 -12.21
N LYS A 130 -5.98 1.42 -13.04
CA LYS A 130 -6.97 1.40 -14.14
C LYS A 130 -6.66 0.31 -15.17
N ASN A 131 -5.39 0.13 -15.53
CA ASN A 131 -4.95 -0.91 -16.46
C ASN A 131 -5.19 -2.34 -15.92
N ARG A 132 -5.31 -2.49 -14.59
CA ARG A 132 -5.74 -3.73 -13.92
C ARG A 132 -7.27 -3.85 -13.77
N ASN A 133 -8.04 -3.01 -14.46
CA ASN A 133 -9.50 -2.93 -14.37
C ASN A 133 -10.03 -2.56 -12.98
N ILE A 134 -9.24 -1.85 -12.17
CA ILE A 134 -9.69 -1.35 -10.86
C ILE A 134 -10.43 -0.04 -11.09
N ARG A 135 -11.70 0.01 -10.67
CA ARG A 135 -12.52 1.22 -10.80
C ARG A 135 -12.19 2.23 -9.72
N LEU A 136 -11.49 3.28 -10.10
CA LEU A 136 -11.24 4.45 -9.25
C LEU A 136 -12.38 5.47 -9.45
N VAL A 137 -13.37 5.45 -8.58
CA VAL A 137 -14.50 6.39 -8.66
C VAL A 137 -14.06 7.74 -8.11
N ASN A 138 -13.97 8.74 -8.99
CA ASN A 138 -13.77 10.15 -8.62
C ASN A 138 -12.49 10.41 -7.81
N ILE A 139 -11.39 9.74 -8.15
CA ILE A 139 -10.06 10.00 -7.59
C ILE A 139 -9.17 10.51 -8.70
N ARG A 140 -8.68 11.75 -8.57
CA ARG A 140 -7.73 12.38 -9.49
C ARG A 140 -6.35 12.52 -8.85
N PRO A 141 -5.28 12.70 -9.64
CA PRO A 141 -3.94 12.90 -9.08
C PRO A 141 -3.85 14.13 -8.18
N GLU A 142 -4.54 15.22 -8.54
CA GLU A 142 -4.54 16.47 -7.78
C GLU A 142 -5.06 16.26 -6.36
N ASP A 143 -6.10 15.44 -6.19
CA ASP A 143 -6.69 15.14 -4.88
C ASP A 143 -5.68 14.51 -3.92
N ILE A 144 -4.79 13.66 -4.44
CA ILE A 144 -3.77 12.97 -3.66
C ILE A 144 -2.58 13.89 -3.40
N VAL A 145 -2.13 14.64 -4.41
CA VAL A 145 -1.02 15.60 -4.27
C VAL A 145 -1.38 16.74 -3.32
N ASP A 146 -2.65 17.14 -3.26
CA ASP A 146 -3.14 18.17 -2.36
C ASP A 146 -3.47 17.61 -0.95
N GLY A 147 -3.37 16.28 -0.77
CA GLY A 147 -3.50 15.62 0.52
C GLY A 147 -4.94 15.47 1.01
N ASN A 148 -5.93 15.34 0.11
CA ASN A 148 -7.33 15.19 0.49
C ASN A 148 -7.55 13.89 1.31
N PRO A 149 -7.84 13.97 2.63
CA PRO A 149 -7.84 12.80 3.50
C PRO A 149 -8.84 11.73 3.07
N LYS A 150 -10.04 12.14 2.65
CA LYS A 150 -11.13 11.23 2.27
C LYS A 150 -10.80 10.46 0.99
N LEU A 151 -10.25 11.14 0.00
CA LEU A 151 -9.90 10.54 -1.28
C LEU A 151 -8.62 9.69 -1.15
N THR A 152 -7.65 10.10 -0.34
CA THR A 152 -6.46 9.29 -0.03
C THR A 152 -6.83 8.00 0.72
N LEU A 153 -7.71 8.06 1.73
CA LEU A 153 -8.22 6.85 2.40
C LEU A 153 -8.99 5.95 1.42
N GLY A 154 -9.83 6.53 0.56
CA GLY A 154 -10.56 5.79 -0.48
C GLY A 154 -9.64 5.08 -1.47
N LEU A 155 -8.54 5.72 -1.87
CA LEU A 155 -7.52 5.12 -2.73
C LEU A 155 -6.84 3.93 -2.05
N ILE A 156 -6.33 4.11 -0.83
CA ILE A 156 -5.65 3.04 -0.10
C ILE A 156 -6.61 1.88 0.19
N TRP A 157 -7.86 2.17 0.56
CA TRP A 157 -8.91 1.16 0.71
C TRP A 157 -9.10 0.36 -0.58
N THR A 158 -9.17 1.03 -1.73
CA THR A 158 -9.34 0.36 -3.03
C THR A 158 -8.15 -0.56 -3.34
N ILE A 159 -6.92 -0.13 -3.08
CA ILE A 159 -5.70 -0.95 -3.24
C ILE A 159 -5.74 -2.17 -2.29
N ILE A 160 -6.06 -1.94 -1.02
CA ILE A 160 -6.20 -3.01 -0.01
C ILE A 160 -7.23 -4.04 -0.47
N LEU A 161 -8.43 -3.57 -0.84
CA LEU A 161 -9.52 -4.43 -1.26
C LEU A 161 -9.09 -5.27 -2.46
N HIS A 162 -8.52 -4.65 -3.49
CA HIS A 162 -8.09 -5.40 -4.67
C HIS A 162 -7.01 -6.45 -4.35
N PHE A 163 -5.91 -6.06 -3.72
CA PHE A 163 -4.76 -6.95 -3.55
C PHE A 163 -4.88 -7.94 -2.39
N GLN A 164 -5.58 -7.59 -1.31
CA GLN A 164 -5.81 -8.55 -0.22
C GLN A 164 -6.97 -9.50 -0.52
N VAL A 165 -8.03 -9.04 -1.19
CA VAL A 165 -9.14 -9.93 -1.54
C VAL A 165 -8.76 -10.85 -2.70
N CYS A 166 -8.02 -10.38 -3.72
CA CYS A 166 -7.43 -11.29 -4.72
C CYS A 166 -6.41 -12.24 -4.10
N SER A 167 -5.58 -11.81 -3.15
CA SER A 167 -4.67 -12.72 -2.45
C SER A 167 -5.41 -13.73 -1.57
N LEU A 168 -6.52 -13.36 -0.93
CA LEU A 168 -7.34 -14.28 -0.16
C LEU A 168 -8.08 -15.26 -1.06
N TYR A 169 -8.68 -14.82 -2.17
CA TYR A 169 -9.26 -15.73 -3.16
C TYR A 169 -8.19 -16.61 -3.79
N PHE A 170 -7.00 -16.10 -4.12
CA PHE A 170 -5.90 -16.93 -4.61
C PHE A 170 -5.38 -17.89 -3.54
N THR A 171 -5.26 -17.48 -2.28
CA THR A 171 -4.79 -18.37 -1.19
C THR A 171 -5.86 -19.40 -0.82
N VAL A 172 -7.13 -19.02 -0.82
CA VAL A 172 -8.27 -19.91 -0.55
C VAL A 172 -8.51 -20.83 -1.75
N ILE A 173 -8.47 -20.34 -3.00
CA ILE A 173 -8.49 -21.16 -4.22
C ILE A 173 -7.24 -22.04 -4.27
N CYS A 174 -6.03 -21.54 -4.03
CA CYS A 174 -4.82 -22.37 -3.95
C CYS A 174 -4.88 -23.36 -2.79
N ALA A 175 -5.50 -23.04 -1.65
CA ALA A 175 -5.71 -23.97 -0.52
C ALA A 175 -6.81 -25.00 -0.82
N ILE A 176 -7.85 -24.62 -1.56
CA ILE A 176 -8.91 -25.49 -2.06
C ILE A 176 -8.38 -26.38 -3.18
N LEU A 177 -7.56 -25.86 -4.11
CA LEU A 177 -6.87 -26.59 -5.16
C LEU A 177 -5.79 -27.51 -4.56
N ARG A 178 -5.05 -27.08 -3.52
CA ARG A 178 -4.20 -27.95 -2.70
C ARG A 178 -4.99 -29.08 -2.02
N LYS A 179 -6.25 -28.82 -1.66
CA LYS A 179 -7.13 -29.80 -1.02
C LYS A 179 -7.90 -30.68 -2.02
N LEU A 180 -8.05 -30.28 -3.28
CA LEU A 180 -8.89 -30.99 -4.24
C LEU A 180 -8.16 -31.60 -5.44
N PHE A 181 -7.00 -31.12 -5.94
CA PHE A 181 -6.33 -31.79 -7.07
C PHE A 181 -4.80 -31.56 -7.14
N ILE A 182 -4.05 -32.65 -6.91
CA ILE A 182 -2.70 -33.01 -7.42
C ILE A 182 -1.57 -31.97 -7.26
N PHE A 183 -0.76 -32.11 -6.20
CA PHE A 183 0.60 -31.54 -6.14
C PHE A 183 1.72 -32.59 -5.96
N ASP A 184 1.40 -33.88 -6.11
CA ASP A 184 2.42 -34.95 -6.15
C ASP A 184 2.92 -35.25 -7.57
N TYR A 185 2.29 -34.73 -8.63
CA TYR A 185 2.67 -35.06 -10.01
C TYR A 185 3.81 -34.21 -10.59
N LEU A 186 4.20 -33.09 -9.95
CA LEU A 186 5.31 -32.23 -10.45
C LEU A 186 6.55 -32.17 -9.56
N ASN A 187 6.56 -32.86 -8.41
CA ASN A 187 7.76 -33.04 -7.57
C ASN A 187 8.28 -34.49 -7.55
N GLY A 188 7.62 -35.42 -8.26
CA GLY A 188 7.91 -36.86 -8.23
C GLY A 188 8.78 -37.40 -9.38
N VAL A 189 9.24 -36.59 -10.33
CA VAL A 189 10.13 -37.04 -11.40
C VAL A 189 11.24 -36.01 -11.62
N ASN A 190 12.30 -36.11 -10.81
CA ASN A 190 13.69 -35.84 -11.20
C ASN A 190 14.61 -36.13 -10.01
N SER A 191 14.61 -37.39 -9.57
CA SER A 191 15.69 -37.93 -8.73
C SER A 191 16.22 -39.23 -9.34
N THR A 192 16.70 -39.15 -10.58
CA THR A 192 17.62 -40.13 -11.16
C THR A 192 18.64 -39.41 -12.04
N LYS A 193 19.70 -38.88 -11.43
CA LYS A 193 20.98 -38.68 -12.12
C LYS A 193 22.09 -39.26 -11.29
N ASN A 194 22.34 -40.53 -11.57
CA ASN A 194 23.62 -41.22 -11.62
C ASN A 194 24.83 -40.39 -11.17
N SER A 195 25.42 -40.81 -10.07
CA SER A 195 26.87 -40.67 -9.85
C SER A 195 27.61 -41.43 -10.95
N PRO A 196 28.62 -40.85 -11.62
CA PRO A 196 29.61 -41.65 -12.31
C PRO A 196 30.54 -42.29 -11.28
N VAL A 197 30.62 -43.61 -11.39
CA VAL A 197 31.54 -44.51 -10.71
C VAL A 197 32.98 -44.11 -11.05
N CYS A 198 33.82 -43.92 -10.03
CA CYS A 198 35.27 -44.00 -10.20
C CYS A 198 35.66 -45.48 -10.35
N SER A 199 36.33 -45.86 -11.44
CA SER A 199 37.03 -47.14 -11.55
C SER A 199 38.19 -47.03 -12.55
N ASN A 200 39.37 -47.38 -12.01
CA ASN A 200 40.69 -47.62 -12.61
C ASN A 200 41.53 -46.42 -13.03
#